data_AF-A0A4Y2NNZ1-F1
#
_entry.id   AF-A0A4Y2NNZ1-F1
#
_cell.length_a   1.000
_cell.length_b   1.000
_cell.length_c   1.000
_cell.angle_alpha   90.00
_cell.angle_beta   90.00
_cell.angle_gamma   90.00
#
_symmetry.space_group_name_H-M   'P 1'
#
loop_
_entity.id
_entity.type
_entity.pdbx_description
1 polymer ?
#
loop_
_entity_poly.entity_id
_entity_poly.type
_entity_poly.pdbx_seq_one_letter_code
_entity_poly.pdbx_strand_id
1 'polypeptide(L)'
;KSNILWVLQVICGLIENVADGSTRTKQVSYKSLQSTISYIESLFHLYLQDSAITENILDFYLCLFSAFRIQIGHPFVQKTIQNFLTLFSSNQVMEFTLNECSSGCKVIEKLLQLLQQVVQEPSSHFKAFLPSTINLCLCQIYPLVAERPSSEVKPPLFELLHKILLHNYRYFFKVNVVNSLGESGNEKIENEQHFTKIMEAYGQSFLQPDIVLFKQNLMSLETLNNKWKLYYKGYFKSVMLFQFLSVLLKTLIYKTHNLLREEIISTIYNMALVDFNSFYTVFLPHFLQNMENLDANQKSALLRNFKHDTDLHSFAESIQRFVSDLRYYCLCTNTVL
;
A
#
# COMPACT_ATOMS: atom_id res chain seq x y z
N LYS A 1 23.51 -27.04 -6.29
CA LYS A 1 22.27 -26.25 -6.10
C LYS A 1 21.31 -26.93 -5.13
N SER A 2 20.88 -28.18 -5.36
CA SER A 2 19.97 -28.90 -4.45
C SER A 2 20.48 -29.01 -3.00
N ASN A 3 21.77 -29.30 -2.80
CA ASN A 3 22.35 -29.33 -1.45
C ASN A 3 22.33 -27.97 -0.75
N ILE A 4 22.48 -26.86 -1.50
CA ILE A 4 22.45 -25.50 -0.94
C ILE A 4 21.02 -25.19 -0.48
N LEU A 5 20.03 -25.47 -1.32
CA LEU A 5 18.62 -25.30 -0.98
C LEU A 5 18.24 -26.10 0.26
N TRP A 6 18.63 -27.38 0.32
CA TRP A 6 18.37 -28.22 1.48
C TRP A 6 19.01 -27.67 2.75
N VAL A 7 20.27 -27.22 2.69
CA VAL A 7 20.96 -26.60 3.83
C VAL A 7 20.23 -25.35 4.30
N LEU A 8 19.83 -24.46 3.38
CA LEU A 8 19.06 -23.25 3.73
C LEU A 8 17.74 -23.61 4.43
N GLN A 9 16.98 -24.54 3.88
CA GLN A 9 15.70 -25.00 4.45
C GLN A 9 15.87 -25.63 5.83
N VAL A 10 16.89 -26.48 6.02
CA VAL A 10 17.20 -27.08 7.33
C VAL A 10 17.56 -25.99 8.34
N ILE A 11 18.38 -25.01 7.96
CA ILE A 11 18.75 -23.91 8.85
C ILE A 11 17.53 -23.06 9.20
N CYS A 12 16.66 -22.72 8.25
CA CYS A 12 15.40 -22.02 8.52
C CYS A 12 14.56 -22.79 9.55
N GLY A 13 14.36 -24.09 9.34
CA GLY A 13 13.61 -24.94 10.27
C GLY A 13 14.25 -24.99 11.68
N LEU A 14 15.59 -24.99 11.77
CA LEU A 14 16.29 -24.89 13.06
C LEU A 14 16.07 -23.53 13.74
N ILE A 15 16.07 -22.43 12.97
CA ILE A 15 15.82 -21.08 13.46
C ILE A 15 14.39 -20.97 14.00
N GLU A 16 13.40 -21.46 13.25
CA GLU A 16 11.99 -21.44 13.62
C GLU A 16 11.70 -22.23 14.89
N ASN A 17 12.30 -23.43 15.04
CA ASN A 17 12.16 -24.24 16.25
C ASN A 17 12.71 -23.56 17.51
N VAL A 18 13.62 -22.58 17.36
CA VAL A 18 14.21 -21.83 18.47
C VAL A 18 13.53 -20.46 18.65
N ALA A 19 12.62 -20.06 17.76
CA ALA A 19 11.99 -18.75 17.77
C ALA A 19 11.18 -18.48 19.05
N ASP A 20 10.56 -19.49 19.64
CA ASP A 20 9.82 -19.37 20.92
C ASP A 20 10.68 -19.72 22.15
N GLY A 21 11.96 -20.01 21.94
CA GLY A 21 12.89 -20.35 23.00
C GLY A 21 13.26 -19.16 23.90
N SER A 22 13.78 -19.47 25.09
CA SER A 22 14.29 -18.46 26.03
C SER A 22 15.42 -17.62 25.41
N THR A 23 15.64 -16.40 25.93
CA THR A 23 16.74 -15.52 25.49
C THR A 23 18.10 -16.22 25.50
N ARG A 24 18.36 -17.07 26.51
CA ARG A 24 19.61 -17.83 26.63
C ARG A 24 19.73 -18.90 25.53
N THR A 25 18.65 -19.61 25.25
CA THR A 25 18.57 -20.57 24.13
C THR A 25 18.88 -19.86 22.81
N LYS A 26 18.26 -18.70 22.58
CA LYS A 26 18.49 -17.91 21.38
C LYS A 26 19.94 -17.42 21.26
N GLN A 27 20.55 -16.98 22.36
CA GLN A 27 21.96 -16.57 22.36
C GLN A 27 22.91 -17.71 21.99
N VAL A 28 22.67 -18.91 22.53
CA VAL A 28 23.50 -20.09 22.22
C VAL A 28 23.33 -20.49 20.76
N SER A 29 22.08 -20.60 20.28
CA SER A 29 21.81 -20.97 18.89
C SER A 29 22.37 -19.97 17.89
N TYR A 30 22.24 -18.67 18.16
CA TYR A 30 22.82 -17.62 17.32
C TYR A 30 24.35 -17.74 17.22
N LYS A 31 25.04 -17.97 18.34
CA LYS A 31 26.50 -18.17 18.34
C LYS A 31 26.91 -19.35 17.47
N SER A 32 26.16 -20.46 17.52
CA SER A 32 26.42 -21.64 16.71
C SER A 32 26.19 -21.41 15.21
N LEU A 33 25.31 -20.47 14.84
CA LEU A 33 24.95 -20.16 13.45
C LEU A 33 25.81 -19.04 12.83
N GLN A 34 26.66 -18.35 13.60
CA GLN A 34 27.36 -17.15 13.14
C GLN A 34 28.28 -17.38 11.93
N SER A 35 29.01 -18.50 11.92
CA SER A 35 29.83 -18.91 10.77
C SER A 35 28.97 -19.18 9.53
N THR A 36 27.85 -19.86 9.73
CA THR A 36 26.88 -20.17 8.68
C THR A 36 26.23 -18.92 8.10
N ILE A 37 25.85 -17.95 8.93
CA ILE A 37 25.30 -16.65 8.49
C ILE A 37 26.31 -15.94 7.58
N SER A 38 27.59 -15.92 7.97
CA SER A 38 28.67 -15.30 7.19
C SER A 38 28.84 -16.00 5.84
N TYR A 39 28.72 -17.33 5.81
CA TYR A 39 28.77 -18.10 4.57
C TYR A 39 27.55 -17.82 3.67
N ILE A 40 26.35 -17.72 4.23
CA ILE A 40 25.13 -17.40 3.45
C ILE A 40 25.21 -15.99 2.85
N GLU A 41 25.77 -15.01 3.57
CA GLU A 41 26.02 -13.66 3.01
C GLU A 41 26.90 -13.75 1.74
N SER A 42 27.94 -14.60 1.75
CA SER A 42 28.79 -14.81 0.58
C SER A 42 28.07 -15.54 -0.58
N LEU A 43 27.19 -16.49 -0.27
CA LEU A 43 26.39 -17.21 -1.26
C LEU A 43 25.41 -16.30 -1.99
N PHE A 44 24.87 -15.29 -1.31
CA PHE A 44 23.91 -14.37 -1.90
C PHE A 44 24.46 -13.67 -3.14
N HIS A 45 25.71 -13.18 -3.06
CA HIS A 45 26.37 -12.54 -4.20
C HIS A 45 26.68 -13.51 -5.34
N LEU A 46 26.97 -14.78 -5.03
CA LEU A 46 27.29 -15.81 -6.03
C LEU A 46 26.07 -16.33 -6.79
N TYR A 47 24.91 -16.37 -6.13
CA TYR A 47 23.68 -16.97 -6.67
C TYR A 47 22.59 -15.95 -6.95
N LEU A 48 22.93 -14.67 -7.05
CA LEU A 48 21.99 -13.57 -7.24
C LEU A 48 21.14 -13.68 -8.52
N GLN A 49 21.55 -14.46 -9.52
CA GLN A 49 20.74 -14.71 -10.73
C GLN A 49 19.88 -15.97 -10.64
N ASP A 50 20.07 -16.80 -9.61
CA ASP A 50 19.28 -18.00 -9.40
C ASP A 50 18.09 -17.69 -8.48
N SER A 51 16.90 -17.54 -9.07
CA SER A 51 15.70 -17.13 -8.33
C SER A 51 15.34 -18.08 -7.18
N ALA A 52 15.55 -19.39 -7.33
CA ALA A 52 15.19 -20.35 -6.29
C ALA A 52 16.13 -20.26 -5.09
N ILE A 53 17.44 -20.14 -5.33
CA ILE A 53 18.41 -19.95 -4.25
C ILE A 53 18.23 -18.57 -3.61
N THR A 54 18.03 -17.53 -4.41
CA THR A 54 17.81 -16.14 -3.94
C THR A 54 16.57 -16.08 -3.04
N GLU A 55 15.46 -16.72 -3.43
CA GLU A 55 14.24 -16.83 -2.64
C GLU A 55 14.52 -17.46 -1.26
N ASN A 56 15.21 -18.61 -1.23
CA ASN A 56 15.52 -19.32 0.02
C ASN A 56 16.53 -18.55 0.90
N ILE A 57 17.43 -17.77 0.31
CA ILE A 57 18.33 -16.89 1.07
C ILE A 57 17.52 -15.75 1.72
N LEU A 58 16.62 -15.10 0.98
CA LEU A 58 15.76 -14.06 1.56
C LEU A 58 14.83 -14.61 2.65
N ASP A 59 14.30 -15.82 2.44
CA ASP A 59 13.51 -16.53 3.45
C ASP A 59 14.33 -16.84 4.71
N PHE A 60 15.58 -17.27 4.55
CA PHE A 60 16.52 -17.40 5.66
C PHE A 60 16.70 -16.09 6.44
N TYR A 61 16.87 -14.96 5.76
CA TYR A 61 16.98 -13.67 6.46
C TYR A 61 15.67 -13.25 7.14
N LEU A 62 14.50 -13.61 6.60
CA LEU A 62 13.21 -13.41 7.27
C LEU A 62 13.13 -14.18 8.58
N CYS A 63 13.46 -15.47 8.55
CA CYS A 63 13.49 -16.31 9.75
C CYS A 63 14.54 -15.82 10.75
N LEU A 64 15.72 -15.43 10.26
CA LEU A 64 16.81 -14.92 11.09
C LEU A 64 16.41 -13.62 11.81
N PHE A 65 15.80 -12.67 11.11
CA PHE A 65 15.35 -11.40 11.69
C PHE A 65 14.13 -11.55 12.60
N SER A 66 13.24 -12.52 12.37
CA SER A 66 12.12 -12.77 13.27
C SER A 66 12.56 -13.43 14.58
N ALA A 67 13.45 -14.43 14.52
CA ALA A 67 13.82 -15.23 15.69
C ALA A 67 14.95 -14.62 16.53
N PHE A 68 15.99 -14.06 15.89
CA PHE A 68 17.26 -13.68 16.52
C PHE A 68 17.53 -12.17 16.53
N ARG A 69 16.50 -11.35 16.30
CA ARG A 69 16.62 -9.91 16.13
C ARG A 69 17.47 -9.21 17.20
N ILE A 70 17.23 -9.56 18.47
CA ILE A 70 17.91 -8.96 19.63
C ILE A 70 19.37 -9.37 19.67
N GLN A 71 19.68 -10.62 19.32
CA GLN A 71 21.01 -11.22 19.39
C GLN A 71 21.91 -10.72 18.25
N ILE A 72 21.34 -10.49 17.06
CA ILE A 72 22.04 -10.00 15.87
C ILE A 72 22.47 -8.54 16.04
N GLY A 73 21.59 -7.73 16.64
CA GLY A 73 21.82 -6.30 16.84
C GLY A 73 21.55 -5.44 15.61
N HIS A 74 21.28 -4.15 15.85
CA HIS A 74 20.92 -3.21 14.79
C HIS A 74 21.97 -3.04 13.67
N PRO A 75 23.29 -2.99 13.93
CA PRO A 75 24.27 -2.74 12.87
C PRO A 75 24.28 -3.80 11.77
N PHE A 76 24.13 -5.08 12.13
CA PHE A 76 24.09 -6.15 11.15
C PHE A 76 22.82 -6.06 10.30
N VAL A 77 21.64 -5.90 10.91
CA VAL A 77 20.38 -5.74 10.17
C VAL A 77 20.47 -4.54 9.22
N GLN A 78 21.02 -3.41 9.69
CA GLN A 78 21.20 -2.21 8.89
C GLN A 78 22.09 -2.47 7.67
N LYS A 79 23.24 -3.13 7.86
CA LYS A 79 24.15 -3.49 6.76
C LYS A 79 23.47 -4.43 5.75
N THR A 80 22.80 -5.47 6.22
CA THR A 80 22.12 -6.45 5.36
C THR A 80 21.00 -5.79 4.54
N ILE A 81 20.17 -4.95 5.15
CA ILE A 81 19.09 -4.25 4.45
C ILE A 81 19.65 -3.22 3.45
N GLN A 82 20.70 -2.48 3.81
CA GLN A 82 21.38 -1.59 2.87
C GLN A 82 21.91 -2.35 1.65
N ASN A 83 22.51 -3.52 1.88
CA ASN A 83 22.99 -4.39 0.80
C ASN A 83 21.85 -4.85 -0.10
N PHE A 84 20.72 -5.32 0.46
CA PHE A 84 19.56 -5.72 -0.32
C PHE A 84 18.99 -4.55 -1.13
N LEU A 85 18.76 -3.41 -0.50
CA LEU A 85 18.28 -2.22 -1.20
C LEU A 85 19.23 -1.84 -2.35
N THR A 86 20.55 -1.93 -2.16
CA THR A 86 21.53 -1.61 -3.21
C THR A 86 21.49 -2.62 -4.36
N LEU A 87 21.45 -3.92 -4.04
CA LEU A 87 21.45 -4.98 -5.05
C LEU A 87 20.17 -4.96 -5.89
N PHE A 88 19.01 -4.88 -5.23
CA PHE A 88 17.72 -4.79 -5.92
C PHE A 88 17.47 -3.40 -6.52
N SER A 89 18.20 -2.35 -6.12
CA SER A 89 18.11 -1.07 -6.82
C SER A 89 18.78 -1.07 -8.20
N SER A 90 19.59 -2.09 -8.50
CA SER A 90 20.18 -2.29 -9.83
C SER A 90 19.20 -3.01 -10.77
N ASN A 91 19.50 -3.07 -12.08
CA ASN A 91 18.65 -3.69 -13.13
C ASN A 91 18.17 -5.14 -12.84
N GLN A 92 18.63 -5.77 -11.75
CA GLN A 92 18.21 -7.08 -11.26
C GLN A 92 16.72 -7.18 -10.92
N VAL A 93 16.07 -6.11 -10.43
CA VAL A 93 14.60 -6.13 -10.22
C VAL A 93 13.88 -6.36 -11.53
N MET A 94 14.35 -5.81 -12.64
CA MET A 94 13.75 -6.09 -13.95
C MET A 94 13.92 -7.56 -14.34
N GLU A 95 15.08 -8.16 -14.13
CA GLU A 95 15.32 -9.59 -14.45
C GLU A 95 14.39 -10.53 -13.67
N PHE A 96 14.17 -10.26 -12.38
CA PHE A 96 13.27 -11.06 -11.55
C PHE A 96 11.79 -10.81 -11.83
N THR A 97 11.43 -9.60 -12.23
CA THR A 97 10.02 -9.22 -12.45
C THR A 97 9.56 -9.51 -13.88
N LEU A 98 10.46 -9.52 -14.88
CA LEU A 98 10.11 -9.77 -16.29
C LEU A 98 10.10 -11.25 -16.66
N ASN A 99 10.86 -12.11 -15.97
CA ASN A 99 10.81 -13.56 -16.19
C ASN A 99 9.59 -14.14 -15.46
N GLU A 100 8.58 -14.58 -16.21
CA GLU A 100 7.29 -15.14 -15.76
C GLU A 100 7.39 -16.48 -14.99
N CYS A 101 8.53 -16.78 -14.37
CA CYS A 101 8.63 -17.90 -13.44
C CYS A 101 8.17 -17.45 -12.05
N SER A 102 7.29 -18.24 -11.40
CA SER A 102 6.81 -17.96 -10.04
C SER A 102 7.93 -17.70 -9.02
N SER A 103 9.13 -18.26 -9.25
CA SER A 103 10.31 -18.03 -8.42
C SER A 103 10.81 -16.58 -8.42
N GLY A 104 10.73 -15.86 -9.54
CA GLY A 104 11.13 -14.45 -9.61
C GLY A 104 10.19 -13.53 -8.82
N CYS A 105 8.88 -13.75 -8.97
CA CYS A 105 7.85 -13.05 -8.17
C CYS A 105 8.04 -13.30 -6.67
N LYS A 106 8.34 -14.55 -6.28
CA LYS A 106 8.59 -14.91 -4.87
C LYS A 106 9.83 -14.24 -4.28
N VAL A 107 10.91 -14.06 -5.06
CA VAL A 107 12.07 -13.26 -4.62
C VAL A 107 11.64 -11.85 -4.24
N ILE A 108 10.86 -11.19 -5.10
CA ILE A 108 10.37 -9.83 -4.83
C ILE A 108 9.41 -9.82 -3.66
N GLU A 109 8.50 -10.79 -3.54
CA GLU A 109 7.62 -10.94 -2.39
C GLU A 109 8.42 -11.04 -1.07
N LYS A 110 9.43 -11.91 -1.00
CA LYS A 110 10.26 -12.10 0.20
C LYS A 110 11.06 -10.84 0.54
N LEU A 111 11.57 -10.13 -0.48
CA LEU A 111 12.20 -8.82 -0.29
C LEU A 111 11.23 -7.80 0.30
N LEU A 112 10.02 -7.70 -0.24
CA LEU A 112 8.99 -6.80 0.27
C LEU A 112 8.61 -7.16 1.71
N GLN A 113 8.47 -8.44 2.05
CA GLN A 113 8.23 -8.91 3.41
C GLN A 113 9.36 -8.51 4.38
N LEU A 114 10.63 -8.58 3.95
CA LEU A 114 11.77 -8.13 4.76
C LEU A 114 11.66 -6.63 5.04
N LEU A 115 11.41 -5.84 4.00
CA LEU A 115 11.24 -4.40 4.13
C LEU A 115 10.02 -4.04 4.99
N GLN A 116 8.94 -4.82 4.93
CA GLN A 116 7.78 -4.67 5.82
C GLN A 116 8.17 -4.84 7.29
N GLN A 117 9.00 -5.82 7.64
CA GLN A 117 9.49 -5.96 9.02
C GLN A 117 10.30 -4.73 9.42
N VAL A 118 11.21 -4.27 8.56
CA VAL A 118 12.10 -3.14 8.84
C VAL A 118 11.34 -1.83 9.05
N VAL A 119 10.37 -1.50 8.20
CA VAL A 119 9.64 -0.22 8.30
C VAL A 119 8.70 -0.16 9.50
N GLN A 120 8.28 -1.30 10.04
CA GLN A 120 7.44 -1.34 11.25
C GLN A 120 8.26 -1.03 12.51
N GLU A 121 9.58 -1.00 12.42
CA GLU A 121 10.44 -0.82 13.57
C GLU A 121 10.45 0.62 14.11
N PRO A 122 10.23 0.81 15.43
CA PRO A 122 10.15 2.14 16.01
C PRO A 122 11.52 2.85 16.07
N SER A 123 12.62 2.10 15.94
CA SER A 123 13.99 2.63 16.02
C SER A 123 14.28 3.63 14.91
N SER A 124 14.84 4.79 15.27
CA SER A 124 15.22 5.85 14.34
C SER A 124 16.21 5.39 13.26
N HIS A 125 17.05 4.40 13.58
CA HIS A 125 18.02 3.83 12.65
C HIS A 125 17.36 3.25 11.39
N PHE A 126 16.19 2.61 11.53
CA PHE A 126 15.49 2.02 10.38
C PHE A 126 14.70 3.05 9.56
N LYS A 127 14.43 4.23 10.12
CA LYS A 127 13.76 5.33 9.39
C LYS A 127 14.62 5.91 8.28
N ALA A 128 15.95 5.79 8.39
CA ALA A 128 16.89 6.21 7.35
C ALA A 128 16.67 5.46 6.02
N PHE A 129 16.06 4.26 6.06
CA PHE A 129 15.78 3.46 4.87
C PHE A 129 14.51 3.84 4.13
N LEU A 130 13.61 4.62 4.75
CA LEU A 130 12.31 4.95 4.14
C LEU A 130 12.43 5.54 2.73
N PRO A 131 13.32 6.51 2.44
CA PRO A 131 13.46 7.05 1.09
C PRO A 131 13.83 5.97 0.07
N SER A 132 14.84 5.15 0.37
CA SER A 132 15.31 4.08 -0.51
C SER A 132 14.27 2.99 -0.71
N THR A 133 13.56 2.60 0.35
CA THR A 133 12.46 1.63 0.29
C THR A 133 11.32 2.15 -0.59
N ILE A 134 10.89 3.41 -0.40
CA ILE A 134 9.83 4.02 -1.20
C ILE A 134 10.24 4.12 -2.67
N ASN A 135 11.48 4.52 -2.94
CA ASN A 135 12.00 4.62 -4.30
C ASN A 135 12.07 3.26 -5.00
N LEU A 136 12.58 2.23 -4.32
CA LEU A 136 12.57 0.85 -4.83
C LEU A 136 11.12 0.42 -5.16
N CYS A 137 10.18 0.65 -4.25
CA CYS A 137 8.78 0.27 -4.44
C CYS A 137 8.11 0.99 -5.61
N LEU A 138 8.19 2.32 -5.67
CA LEU A 138 7.38 3.13 -6.59
C LEU A 138 8.09 3.48 -7.88
N CYS A 139 9.42 3.56 -7.88
CA CYS A 139 10.18 3.92 -9.08
C CYS A 139 10.72 2.70 -9.83
N GLN A 140 10.82 1.53 -9.18
CA GLN A 140 11.41 0.34 -9.80
C GLN A 140 10.43 -0.84 -9.86
N ILE A 141 9.80 -1.22 -8.75
CA ILE A 141 8.91 -2.40 -8.73
C ILE A 141 7.54 -2.06 -9.33
N TYR A 142 6.88 -1.00 -8.85
CA TYR A 142 5.51 -0.65 -9.26
C TYR A 142 5.35 -0.47 -10.77
N PRO A 143 6.22 0.26 -11.50
CA PRO A 143 6.07 0.42 -12.95
C PRO A 143 6.10 -0.90 -13.73
N LEU A 144 6.82 -1.91 -13.23
CA LEU A 144 6.92 -3.21 -13.89
C LEU A 144 5.68 -4.08 -13.69
N VAL A 145 4.93 -3.86 -12.60
CA VAL A 145 3.76 -4.67 -12.24
C VAL A 145 2.44 -3.93 -12.44
N ALA A 146 2.43 -2.61 -12.54
CA ALA A 146 1.22 -1.78 -12.55
C ALA A 146 0.20 -2.24 -13.59
N GLU A 147 0.62 -2.41 -14.84
CA GLU A 147 -0.26 -2.80 -15.96
C GLU A 147 -0.63 -4.29 -15.98
N ARG A 148 0.02 -5.12 -15.15
CA ARG A 148 -0.23 -6.57 -15.15
C ARG A 148 -1.45 -6.91 -14.30
N PRO A 149 -2.55 -7.45 -14.85
CA PRO A 149 -3.79 -7.63 -14.11
C PRO A 149 -3.66 -8.61 -12.93
N SER A 150 -2.79 -9.62 -13.02
CA SER A 150 -2.64 -10.69 -12.03
C SER A 150 -1.19 -10.84 -11.57
N SER A 151 -0.69 -9.88 -10.79
CA SER A 151 0.66 -9.92 -10.25
C SER A 151 0.66 -10.26 -8.76
N GLU A 152 1.27 -11.38 -8.39
CA GLU A 152 1.48 -11.82 -6.99
C GLU A 152 2.31 -10.81 -6.17
N VAL A 153 3.02 -9.90 -6.84
CA VAL A 153 3.85 -8.86 -6.21
C VAL A 153 3.00 -7.67 -5.74
N LYS A 154 1.84 -7.40 -6.33
CA LYS A 154 1.02 -6.24 -5.98
C LYS A 154 0.54 -6.27 -4.52
N PRO A 155 -0.06 -7.37 -4.00
CA PRO A 155 -0.50 -7.41 -2.61
C PRO A 155 0.60 -7.11 -1.58
N PRO A 156 1.79 -7.74 -1.60
CA PRO A 156 2.86 -7.43 -0.64
C PRO A 156 3.47 -6.04 -0.86
N LEU A 157 3.44 -5.51 -2.09
CA LEU A 157 3.90 -4.15 -2.39
C LEU A 157 2.99 -3.11 -1.72
N PHE A 158 1.68 -3.22 -1.92
CA PHE A 158 0.72 -2.31 -1.31
C PHE A 158 0.64 -2.48 0.21
N GLU A 159 0.86 -3.69 0.73
CA GLU A 159 1.01 -3.92 2.17
C GLU A 159 2.22 -3.19 2.75
N LEU A 160 3.34 -3.14 2.02
CA LEU A 160 4.51 -2.37 2.42
C LEU A 160 4.22 -0.86 2.41
N LEU A 161 3.56 -0.34 1.38
CA LEU A 161 3.15 1.06 1.32
C LEU A 161 2.21 1.42 2.48
N HIS A 162 1.24 0.54 2.79
CA HIS A 162 0.37 0.67 3.94
C HIS A 162 1.16 0.75 5.25
N LYS A 163 2.08 -0.19 5.49
CA LYS A 163 2.92 -0.21 6.71
C LYS A 163 3.81 1.01 6.84
N ILE A 164 4.36 1.52 5.73
CA ILE A 164 5.12 2.77 5.70
C ILE A 164 4.26 3.92 6.22
N LEU A 165 3.06 4.10 5.65
CA LEU A 165 2.13 5.16 6.06
C LEU A 165 1.64 4.97 7.51
N LEU A 166 1.38 3.72 7.91
CA LEU A 166 0.79 3.39 9.21
C LEU A 166 1.78 3.57 10.37
N HIS A 167 3.04 3.19 10.18
CA HIS A 167 4.05 3.18 11.25
C HIS A 167 5.00 4.37 11.19
N ASN A 168 5.19 4.98 10.01
CA ASN A 168 6.12 6.10 9.81
C ASN A 168 5.40 7.39 9.43
N TYR A 169 4.20 7.59 9.98
CA TYR A 169 3.39 8.78 9.69
C TYR A 169 4.14 10.11 9.87
N ARG A 170 5.03 10.19 10.87
CA ARG A 170 5.90 11.37 11.14
C ARG A 170 6.91 11.69 10.04
N TYR A 171 7.18 10.76 9.14
CA TYR A 171 8.01 11.00 7.95
C TYR A 171 7.30 11.93 6.95
N PHE A 172 5.96 11.95 6.96
CA PHE A 172 5.13 12.76 6.07
C PHE A 172 4.48 13.94 6.78
N PHE A 173 4.08 13.78 8.04
CA PHE A 173 3.37 14.81 8.79
C PHE A 173 4.00 14.97 10.17
N LYS A 174 4.74 16.06 10.39
CA LYS A 174 5.28 16.37 11.71
C LYS A 174 4.17 16.77 12.68
N VAL A 175 4.27 16.27 13.91
CA VAL A 175 3.42 16.71 15.02
C VAL A 175 4.01 18.02 15.53
N ASN A 176 3.44 19.15 15.09
CA ASN A 176 3.74 20.45 15.69
C ASN A 176 2.66 20.74 16.75
N VAL A 177 3.09 21.03 17.98
CA VAL A 177 2.18 21.37 19.11
C VAL A 177 1.35 22.64 18.80
N VAL A 178 1.81 23.48 17.88
CA VAL A 178 1.05 24.64 17.38
C VAL A 178 -0.10 24.22 16.46
N ASN A 179 0.04 23.13 15.69
CA ASN A 179 -1.04 22.61 14.85
C ASN A 179 -2.16 21.95 15.67
N SER A 180 -1.90 21.57 16.92
CA SER A 180 -2.96 21.14 17.86
C SER A 180 -3.75 22.30 18.47
N LEU A 181 -3.29 23.56 18.30
CA LEU A 181 -3.95 24.77 18.78
C LEU A 181 -4.56 25.62 17.63
N GLY A 182 -4.19 25.33 16.38
CA GLY A 182 -4.73 25.95 15.17
C GLY A 182 -5.65 25.02 14.39
N GLU A 183 -6.48 25.60 13.51
CA GLU A 183 -7.47 24.88 12.69
C GLU A 183 -6.89 23.63 12.01
N SER A 184 -7.56 22.50 12.23
CA SER A 184 -7.30 21.21 11.60
C SER A 184 -7.25 21.35 10.07
N GLY A 185 -6.06 21.36 9.48
CA GLY A 185 -5.89 21.50 8.03
C GLY A 185 -4.61 22.19 7.57
N ASN A 186 -3.95 22.97 8.43
CA ASN A 186 -2.73 23.72 8.07
C ASN A 186 -1.41 22.97 8.32
N GLU A 187 -1.44 21.64 8.31
CA GLU A 187 -0.24 20.83 8.53
C GLU A 187 0.66 20.86 7.28
N LYS A 188 1.91 21.29 7.48
CA LYS A 188 2.93 21.19 6.42
C LYS A 188 3.29 19.73 6.19
N ILE A 189 3.12 19.28 4.95
CA ILE A 189 3.58 17.96 4.52
C ILE A 189 5.10 17.97 4.30
N GLU A 190 5.77 16.95 4.83
CA GLU A 190 7.17 16.64 4.58
C GLU A 190 7.28 15.50 3.58
N ASN A 191 8.32 15.49 2.75
CA ASN A 191 8.52 14.47 1.71
C ASN A 191 7.26 14.29 0.83
N GLU A 192 6.62 15.40 0.47
CA GLU A 192 5.37 15.46 -0.30
C GLU A 192 5.38 14.55 -1.54
N GLN A 193 6.50 14.55 -2.28
CA GLN A 193 6.64 13.73 -3.48
C GLN A 193 6.48 12.23 -3.20
N HIS A 194 6.99 11.75 -2.06
CA HIS A 194 6.83 10.36 -1.67
C HIS A 194 5.37 10.05 -1.30
N PHE A 195 4.73 10.92 -0.51
CA PHE A 195 3.32 10.75 -0.15
C PHE A 195 2.41 10.74 -1.38
N THR A 196 2.65 11.68 -2.29
CA THR A 196 1.91 11.86 -3.55
C THR A 196 2.01 10.60 -4.40
N LYS A 197 3.23 10.09 -4.66
CA LYS A 197 3.42 8.86 -5.44
C LYS A 197 2.73 7.64 -4.80
N ILE A 198 2.75 7.54 -3.46
CA ILE A 198 2.03 6.45 -2.77
C ILE A 198 0.52 6.59 -3.03
N MET A 199 -0.05 7.78 -2.84
CA MET A 199 -1.47 8.03 -3.04
C MET A 199 -1.90 7.86 -4.50
N GLU A 200 -1.07 8.26 -5.46
CA GLU A 200 -1.29 8.00 -6.88
C GLU A 200 -1.33 6.50 -7.17
N ALA A 201 -0.42 5.70 -6.60
CA ALA A 201 -0.45 4.26 -6.74
C ALA A 201 -1.74 3.64 -6.16
N TYR A 202 -2.24 4.14 -5.03
CA TYR A 202 -3.55 3.76 -4.49
C TYR A 202 -4.68 4.11 -5.46
N GLY A 203 -4.74 5.36 -5.94
CA GLY A 203 -5.77 5.81 -6.88
C GLY A 203 -5.79 4.99 -8.17
N GLN A 204 -4.61 4.71 -8.74
CA GLN A 204 -4.46 3.87 -9.93
C GLN A 204 -4.89 2.43 -9.68
N SER A 205 -4.65 1.86 -8.49
CA SER A 205 -5.08 0.49 -8.17
C SER A 205 -6.61 0.33 -8.20
N PHE A 206 -7.37 1.38 -7.90
CA PHE A 206 -8.84 1.34 -7.94
C PHE A 206 -9.41 1.38 -9.37
N LEU A 207 -8.58 1.68 -10.37
CA LEU A 207 -8.95 1.60 -11.78
C LEU A 207 -8.75 0.18 -12.36
N GLN A 208 -8.11 -0.71 -11.60
CA GLN A 208 -7.79 -2.07 -12.04
C GLN A 208 -8.94 -3.04 -11.71
N PRO A 209 -9.07 -4.16 -12.45
CA PRO A 209 -10.15 -5.12 -12.24
C PRO A 209 -9.94 -6.09 -11.06
N ASP A 210 -8.76 -6.07 -10.42
CA ASP A 210 -8.44 -6.99 -9.32
C ASP A 210 -9.19 -6.59 -8.04
N ILE A 211 -10.27 -7.34 -7.76
CA ILE A 211 -11.12 -7.10 -6.59
C ILE A 211 -10.42 -7.32 -5.26
N VAL A 212 -9.47 -8.25 -5.19
CA VAL A 212 -8.77 -8.57 -3.94
C VAL A 212 -7.85 -7.42 -3.58
N LEU A 213 -7.09 -6.94 -4.56
CA LEU A 213 -6.24 -5.77 -4.39
C LEU A 213 -7.05 -4.50 -4.13
N PHE A 214 -8.17 -4.30 -4.84
CA PHE A 214 -9.09 -3.20 -4.60
C PHE A 214 -9.54 -3.19 -3.14
N LYS A 215 -10.01 -4.33 -2.62
CA LYS A 215 -10.45 -4.45 -1.23
C LYS A 215 -9.33 -4.16 -0.24
N GLN A 216 -8.15 -4.75 -0.44
CA GLN A 216 -6.97 -4.52 0.41
C GLN A 216 -6.66 -3.02 0.50
N ASN A 217 -6.63 -2.35 -0.66
CA ASN A 217 -6.25 -0.95 -0.73
C ASN A 217 -7.31 0.00 -0.16
N LEU A 218 -8.60 -0.35 -0.31
CA LEU A 218 -9.69 0.37 0.32
C LEU A 218 -9.61 0.27 1.86
N MET A 219 -9.39 -0.95 2.37
CA MET A 219 -9.23 -1.18 3.82
C MET A 219 -7.97 -0.49 4.39
N SER A 220 -6.90 -0.42 3.61
CA SER A 220 -5.70 0.36 3.96
C SER A 220 -6.04 1.84 4.18
N LEU A 221 -6.76 2.47 3.25
CA LEU A 221 -7.17 3.88 3.38
C LEU A 221 -8.05 4.11 4.61
N GLU A 222 -9.03 3.22 4.85
CA GLU A 222 -9.89 3.31 6.03
C GLU A 222 -9.10 3.13 7.33
N THR A 223 -8.14 2.21 7.37
CA THR A 223 -7.26 2.02 8.53
C THR A 223 -6.40 3.26 8.79
N LEU A 224 -5.85 3.86 7.74
CA LEU A 224 -5.07 5.10 7.82
C LEU A 224 -5.94 6.29 8.25
N ASN A 225 -7.18 6.37 7.78
CA ASN A 225 -8.10 7.40 8.21
C ASN A 225 -8.51 7.23 9.67
N ASN A 226 -8.78 5.99 10.11
CA ASN A 226 -9.13 5.70 11.50
C ASN A 226 -7.99 6.05 12.46
N LYS A 227 -6.75 5.71 12.11
CA LYS A 227 -5.58 5.94 12.96
C LYS A 227 -5.03 7.37 12.88
N TRP A 228 -4.95 7.92 11.68
CA TRP A 228 -4.23 9.17 11.40
C TRP A 228 -5.10 10.30 10.86
N LYS A 229 -6.42 10.09 10.76
CA LYS A 229 -7.36 11.06 10.18
C LYS A 229 -6.90 11.52 8.79
N LEU A 230 -6.42 10.57 7.97
CA LEU A 230 -5.90 10.80 6.62
C LEU A 230 -6.78 11.76 5.80
N TYR A 231 -8.10 11.55 5.78
CA TYR A 231 -9.00 12.38 4.97
C TYR A 231 -9.14 13.81 5.49
N TYR A 232 -8.80 14.04 6.77
CA TYR A 232 -8.82 15.36 7.40
C TYR A 232 -7.55 16.17 7.13
N LYS A 233 -6.52 15.57 6.53
CA LYS A 233 -5.24 16.23 6.25
C LYS A 233 -5.40 17.23 5.11
N GLY A 234 -4.97 18.47 5.33
CA GLY A 234 -5.16 19.56 4.37
C GLY A 234 -4.64 19.24 2.97
N TYR A 235 -3.47 18.59 2.89
CA TYR A 235 -2.91 18.12 1.62
C TYR A 235 -3.83 17.11 0.93
N PHE A 236 -4.31 16.09 1.65
CA PHE A 236 -5.23 15.10 1.09
C PHE A 236 -6.55 15.75 0.63
N LYS A 237 -7.13 16.64 1.46
CA LYS A 237 -8.35 17.38 1.13
C LYS A 237 -8.23 18.20 -0.16
N SER A 238 -7.14 18.96 -0.27
CA SER A 238 -6.96 19.92 -1.36
C SER A 238 -6.51 19.28 -2.68
N VAL A 239 -5.69 18.22 -2.61
CA VAL A 239 -5.04 17.64 -3.80
C VAL A 239 -5.69 16.33 -4.25
N MET A 240 -6.07 15.46 -3.31
CA MET A 240 -6.39 14.06 -3.61
C MET A 240 -7.87 13.71 -3.49
N LEU A 241 -8.57 14.32 -2.53
CA LEU A 241 -9.93 13.93 -2.13
C LEU A 241 -10.90 13.88 -3.32
N PHE A 242 -10.86 14.89 -4.20
CA PHE A 242 -11.71 14.95 -5.39
C PHE A 242 -11.51 13.73 -6.31
N GLN A 243 -10.26 13.35 -6.55
CA GLN A 243 -9.92 12.25 -7.46
C GLN A 243 -10.35 10.90 -6.88
N PHE A 244 -10.08 10.66 -5.60
CA PHE A 244 -10.50 9.43 -4.91
C PHE A 244 -12.02 9.28 -4.88
N LEU A 245 -12.74 10.33 -4.47
CA LEU A 245 -14.21 10.33 -4.50
C LEU A 245 -14.74 10.05 -5.91
N SER A 246 -14.15 10.68 -6.94
CA SER A 246 -14.56 10.49 -8.33
C SER A 246 -14.38 9.05 -8.80
N VAL A 247 -13.24 8.41 -8.48
CA VAL A 247 -12.96 7.02 -8.86
C VAL A 247 -13.93 6.06 -8.17
N LEU A 248 -14.14 6.22 -6.86
CA LEU A 248 -15.05 5.35 -6.10
C LEU A 248 -16.51 5.49 -6.56
N LEU A 249 -16.97 6.72 -6.84
CA LEU A 249 -18.31 6.96 -7.34
C LEU A 249 -18.50 6.39 -8.76
N LYS A 250 -17.51 6.54 -9.64
CA LYS A 250 -17.49 5.87 -10.95
C LYS A 250 -17.53 4.35 -10.83
N THR A 251 -16.82 3.77 -9.88
CA THR A 251 -16.86 2.32 -9.61
C THR A 251 -18.27 1.84 -9.25
N LEU A 252 -19.02 2.61 -8.44
CA LEU A 252 -20.43 2.30 -8.15
C LEU A 252 -21.33 2.41 -9.38
N ILE A 253 -21.13 3.45 -10.21
CA ILE A 253 -21.89 3.71 -11.43
C ILE A 253 -21.69 2.56 -12.44
N TYR A 254 -20.45 2.18 -12.71
CA TYR A 254 -20.12 1.16 -13.71
C TYR A 254 -20.28 -0.29 -13.21
N LYS A 255 -20.56 -0.52 -11.91
CA LYS A 255 -20.64 -1.84 -11.28
C LYS A 255 -19.38 -2.70 -11.43
N THR A 256 -18.20 -2.12 -11.65
CA THR A 256 -16.97 -2.90 -11.85
C THR A 256 -16.60 -3.73 -10.61
N HIS A 257 -16.93 -3.25 -9.41
CA HIS A 257 -16.63 -3.91 -8.12
C HIS A 257 -17.87 -4.07 -7.24
N ASN A 258 -18.99 -4.55 -7.82
CA ASN A 258 -20.28 -4.58 -7.14
C ASN A 258 -20.33 -5.41 -5.83
N LEU A 259 -19.40 -6.34 -5.65
CA LEU A 259 -19.27 -7.13 -4.41
C LEU A 259 -18.71 -6.31 -3.22
N LEU A 260 -18.06 -5.16 -3.49
CA LEU A 260 -17.49 -4.27 -2.47
C LEU A 260 -18.33 -2.99 -2.28
N ARG A 261 -19.59 -3.02 -2.70
CA ARG A 261 -20.44 -1.83 -2.78
C ARG A 261 -20.59 -1.13 -1.43
N GLU A 262 -20.78 -1.90 -0.36
CA GLU A 262 -20.97 -1.37 0.99
C GLU A 262 -19.70 -0.73 1.50
N GLU A 263 -18.55 -1.37 1.30
CA GLU A 263 -17.24 -0.83 1.69
C GLU A 263 -16.90 0.44 0.91
N ILE A 264 -17.24 0.49 -0.40
CA ILE A 264 -17.06 1.69 -1.23
C ILE A 264 -17.94 2.84 -0.74
N ILE A 265 -19.23 2.59 -0.46
CA ILE A 265 -20.14 3.62 0.05
C ILE A 265 -19.67 4.14 1.41
N SER A 266 -19.25 3.25 2.31
CA SER A 266 -18.70 3.62 3.62
C SER A 266 -17.45 4.51 3.48
N THR A 267 -16.56 4.18 2.54
CA THR A 267 -15.37 4.98 2.25
C THR A 267 -15.73 6.37 1.69
N ILE A 268 -16.67 6.44 0.75
CA ILE A 268 -17.19 7.71 0.21
C ILE A 268 -17.79 8.55 1.34
N TYR A 269 -18.58 7.94 2.23
CA TYR A 269 -19.15 8.62 3.39
C TYR A 269 -18.05 9.17 4.30
N ASN A 270 -17.03 8.39 4.64
CA ASN A 270 -15.93 8.85 5.52
C ASN A 270 -15.12 9.99 4.88
N MET A 271 -15.02 10.02 3.56
CA MET A 271 -14.44 11.14 2.80
C MET A 271 -15.35 12.37 2.79
N ALA A 272 -16.66 12.19 2.63
CA ALA A 272 -17.65 13.28 2.66
C ALA A 272 -17.81 13.89 4.07
N LEU A 273 -17.72 13.06 5.12
CA LEU A 273 -17.82 13.43 6.54
C LEU A 273 -16.81 14.52 6.94
N VAL A 274 -15.69 14.60 6.21
CA VAL A 274 -14.66 15.60 6.41
C VAL A 274 -15.17 17.03 6.21
N ASP A 275 -16.05 17.22 5.23
CA ASP A 275 -16.73 18.48 4.91
C ASP A 275 -17.94 18.19 4.00
N PHE A 276 -19.07 17.86 4.61
CA PHE A 276 -20.31 17.58 3.88
C PHE A 276 -20.76 18.77 3.03
N ASN A 277 -20.53 19.99 3.50
CA ASN A 277 -20.93 21.19 2.76
C ASN A 277 -20.16 21.27 1.44
N SER A 278 -18.84 21.11 1.47
CA SER A 278 -18.01 21.04 0.26
C SER A 278 -18.37 19.84 -0.62
N PHE A 279 -18.69 18.69 -0.03
CA PHE A 279 -19.16 17.52 -0.79
C PHE A 279 -20.40 17.83 -1.64
N TYR A 280 -21.44 18.44 -1.04
CA TYR A 280 -22.68 18.75 -1.76
C TYR A 280 -22.58 19.96 -2.68
N THR A 281 -21.87 21.01 -2.27
CA THR A 281 -21.88 22.30 -2.98
C THR A 281 -20.74 22.45 -3.98
N VAL A 282 -19.66 21.70 -3.83
CA VAL A 282 -18.47 21.79 -4.70
C VAL A 282 -18.22 20.48 -5.44
N PHE A 283 -18.06 19.37 -4.70
CA PHE A 283 -17.68 18.08 -5.31
C PHE A 283 -18.76 17.56 -6.26
N LEU A 284 -20.01 17.39 -5.80
CA LEU A 284 -21.08 16.82 -6.63
C LEU A 284 -21.35 17.61 -7.92
N PRO A 285 -21.50 18.96 -7.88
CA PRO A 285 -21.66 19.75 -9.08
C PRO A 285 -20.49 19.60 -10.05
N HIS A 286 -19.26 19.67 -9.55
CA HIS A 286 -18.06 19.53 -10.39
C HIS A 286 -17.92 18.12 -10.97
N PHE A 287 -18.24 17.08 -10.19
CA PHE A 287 -18.28 15.69 -10.66
C PHE A 287 -19.25 15.52 -11.83
N LEU A 288 -20.48 16.05 -11.71
CA LEU A 288 -21.49 15.98 -12.77
C LEU A 288 -21.14 16.83 -13.98
N GLN A 289 -20.52 17.99 -13.80
CA GLN A 289 -20.05 18.82 -14.91
C GLN A 289 -19.09 18.03 -15.81
N ASN A 290 -18.18 17.25 -15.21
CA ASN A 290 -17.21 16.40 -15.91
C ASN A 290 -17.80 15.11 -16.53
N MET A 291 -19.11 14.88 -16.42
CA MET A 291 -19.78 13.77 -17.10
C MET A 291 -20.24 14.23 -18.49
N GLU A 292 -19.62 13.66 -19.53
CA GLU A 292 -19.92 14.00 -20.93
C GLU A 292 -21.29 13.47 -21.40
N ASN A 293 -21.74 12.35 -20.83
CA ASN A 293 -22.94 11.62 -21.27
C ASN A 293 -24.26 12.19 -20.70
N LEU A 294 -24.24 13.39 -20.13
CA LEU A 294 -25.41 14.00 -19.48
C LEU A 294 -25.65 15.42 -20.02
N ASP A 295 -26.91 15.74 -20.29
CA ASP A 295 -27.32 17.10 -20.65
C ASP A 295 -27.47 18.01 -19.40
N ALA A 296 -27.63 19.32 -19.61
CA ALA A 296 -27.76 20.30 -18.52
C ALA A 296 -29.02 20.08 -17.65
N ASN A 297 -30.11 19.58 -18.22
CA ASN A 297 -31.35 19.31 -17.50
C ASN A 297 -31.22 18.07 -16.62
N GLN A 298 -30.58 17.00 -17.12
CA GLN A 298 -30.26 15.80 -16.36
C GLN A 298 -29.32 16.12 -15.20
N LYS A 299 -28.26 16.91 -15.44
CA LYS A 299 -27.31 17.33 -14.39
C LYS A 299 -28.01 18.12 -13.28
N SER A 300 -28.86 19.09 -13.64
CA SER A 300 -29.61 19.89 -12.67
C SER A 300 -30.66 19.08 -11.91
N ALA A 301 -31.35 18.13 -12.57
CA ALA A 301 -32.30 17.24 -11.92
C ALA A 301 -31.62 16.33 -10.88
N LEU A 302 -30.46 15.74 -11.23
CA LEU A 302 -29.67 14.93 -10.32
C LEU A 302 -29.22 15.71 -9.07
N LEU A 303 -28.74 16.95 -9.24
CA LEU A 303 -28.35 17.81 -8.11
C LEU A 303 -29.53 18.17 -7.22
N ARG A 304 -30.68 18.56 -7.82
CA ARG A 304 -31.87 18.95 -7.06
C ARG A 304 -32.47 17.80 -6.26
N ASN A 305 -32.39 16.58 -6.78
CA ASN A 305 -32.96 15.40 -6.15
C ASN A 305 -32.03 14.75 -5.11
N PHE A 306 -30.74 15.14 -5.07
CA PHE A 306 -29.79 14.63 -4.09
C PHE A 306 -30.09 15.23 -2.71
N LYS A 307 -30.37 14.38 -1.71
CA LYS A 307 -30.61 14.83 -0.33
C LYS A 307 -29.31 15.05 0.42
N HIS A 308 -29.24 16.13 1.19
CA HIS A 308 -28.06 16.52 1.97
C HIS A 308 -28.01 15.77 3.32
N ASP A 309 -28.01 14.44 3.27
CA ASP A 309 -28.09 13.57 4.44
C ASP A 309 -26.73 13.36 5.11
N THR A 310 -26.60 13.66 6.41
CA THR A 310 -25.31 13.58 7.12
C THR A 310 -25.08 12.27 7.87
N ASP A 311 -26.13 11.49 8.12
CA ASP A 311 -25.99 10.18 8.76
C ASP A 311 -25.66 9.09 7.72
N LEU A 312 -24.89 8.08 8.13
CA LEU A 312 -24.39 7.05 7.21
C LEU A 312 -25.52 6.30 6.48
N HIS A 313 -26.63 6.02 7.16
CA HIS A 313 -27.70 5.21 6.59
C HIS A 313 -28.44 5.98 5.49
N SER A 314 -28.92 7.17 5.81
CA SER A 314 -29.61 8.05 4.86
C SER A 314 -28.67 8.47 3.71
N PHE A 315 -27.40 8.77 4.02
CA PHE A 315 -26.39 9.08 3.00
C PHE A 315 -26.19 7.90 2.02
N ALA A 316 -26.08 6.68 2.55
CA ALA A 316 -25.92 5.48 1.73
C ALA A 316 -27.13 5.28 0.79
N GLU A 317 -28.36 5.47 1.30
CA GLU A 317 -29.55 5.43 0.44
C GLU A 317 -29.51 6.50 -0.66
N SER A 318 -29.14 7.72 -0.31
CA SER A 318 -29.08 8.84 -1.25
C SER A 318 -28.01 8.65 -2.33
N ILE A 319 -26.84 8.12 -1.97
CA ILE A 319 -25.82 7.70 -2.94
C ILE A 319 -26.33 6.58 -3.85
N GLN A 320 -27.02 5.57 -3.31
CA GLN A 320 -27.54 4.47 -4.12
C GLN A 320 -28.62 4.93 -5.10
N ARG A 321 -29.54 5.81 -4.66
CA ARG A 321 -30.54 6.43 -5.54
C ARG A 321 -29.86 7.25 -6.63
N PHE A 322 -28.94 8.14 -6.26
CA PHE A 322 -28.17 8.95 -7.20
C PHE A 322 -27.42 8.10 -8.25
N VAL A 323 -26.72 7.05 -7.81
CA VAL A 323 -26.01 6.14 -8.72
C VAL A 323 -26.99 5.44 -9.67
N SER A 324 -28.18 5.07 -9.20
CA SER A 324 -29.20 4.42 -10.02
C SER A 324 -29.78 5.37 -11.07
N ASP A 325 -30.12 6.59 -10.67
CA ASP A 325 -30.68 7.63 -11.55
C ASP A 325 -29.66 8.07 -12.61
N LEU A 326 -28.41 8.31 -12.19
CA LEU A 326 -27.33 8.71 -13.09
C LEU A 326 -27.11 7.67 -14.18
N ARG A 327 -27.11 6.38 -13.80
CA ARG A 327 -26.98 5.30 -14.77
C ARG A 327 -28.14 5.20 -15.72
N TYR A 328 -29.36 5.40 -15.22
CA TYR A 328 -30.53 5.44 -16.07
C TYR A 328 -30.38 6.53 -17.14
N TYR A 329 -29.98 7.74 -16.75
CA TYR A 329 -29.71 8.81 -17.69
C TYR A 329 -28.59 8.47 -18.68
N CYS A 330 -27.47 7.90 -18.23
CA CYS A 330 -26.41 7.46 -19.14
C CYS A 330 -26.87 6.39 -20.13
N LEU A 331 -27.74 5.46 -19.73
CA LEU A 331 -28.30 4.45 -20.62
C LEU A 331 -29.22 5.07 -21.67
N CYS A 332 -30.13 5.96 -21.24
CA CYS A 332 -31.05 6.66 -22.14
C CYS A 332 -30.30 7.50 -23.18
N THR A 333 -29.22 8.19 -22.78
CA THR A 333 -28.41 8.98 -23.70
C THR A 333 -27.61 8.10 -24.67
N ASN A 334 -27.10 6.95 -24.23
CA ASN A 334 -26.38 6.00 -25.09
C ASN A 334 -27.26 5.24 -26.08
N THR A 335 -28.57 5.12 -25.81
CA THR A 335 -29.54 4.50 -26.74
C THR A 335 -30.05 5.45 -27.83
N VAL A 336 -29.61 6.72 -27.84
CA VAL A 336 -30.07 7.76 -28.78
C VAL A 336 -29.03 8.06 -29.89
N LEU A 337 -27.95 7.28 -29.96
CA LEU A 337 -27.09 7.15 -31.16
C LEU A 337 -27.43 5.85 -31.88
#